data_AF-A0AA85JV67-F1
#
_entry.id   AF-A0AA85JV67-F1
#
_cell.length_a   1.000
_cell.length_b   1.000
_cell.length_c   1.000
_cell.angle_alpha   90.00
_cell.angle_beta   90.00
_cell.angle_gamma   90.00
#
_symmetry.space_group_name_H-M   'P 1'
#
loop_
_entity.id
_entity.type
_entity.pdbx_description
1 polymer ?
#
loop_
_entity_poly.entity_id
_entity_poly.type
_entity_poly.pdbx_seq_one_letter_code
_entity_poly.pdbx_strand_id
1 'polypeptide(L)'
;MSVFLFVPNILGYIRIVLLLVACFFMRSSCEITLLTYVLSCLLDAFDGYAARSLNQSTKFGAMLDMIVDRCSTMCLLGCLIYFYPSYMFFFQVVMIVDIASHWLHLHSSVLSGSSSHKIVDLNSNQFLRLYYTNKVVLFLMCAGNELFYTMLYVSHFYPGPKRFFIRSLLLDWNSCWKRSGLIHSLCFHCVTFKNITKLGCTEVQVVL
;
A
#
# COMPACT_ATOMS: atom_id res chain seq x y z
N MET A 1 -24.56 -0.38 21.23
CA MET A 1 -23.28 0.34 21.02
C MET A 1 -23.28 0.84 19.58
N SER A 2 -23.06 2.13 19.35
CA SER A 2 -22.97 2.66 17.98
C SER A 2 -21.76 2.06 17.26
N VAL A 3 -21.94 1.69 15.98
CA VAL A 3 -20.93 1.05 15.12
C VAL A 3 -19.61 1.85 15.08
N PHE A 4 -19.68 3.17 15.31
CA PHE A 4 -18.55 4.09 15.33
C PHE A 4 -17.55 3.89 16.48
N LEU A 5 -17.96 3.28 17.60
CA LEU A 5 -17.12 3.10 18.80
C LEU A 5 -16.50 1.70 18.91
N PHE A 6 -16.55 0.90 17.86
CA PHE A 6 -15.86 -0.39 17.86
C PHE A 6 -14.35 -0.20 17.90
N VAL A 7 -13.67 -1.08 18.65
CA VAL A 7 -12.20 -1.08 18.80
C VAL A 7 -11.47 -1.01 17.45
N PRO A 8 -11.82 -1.80 16.41
CA PRO A 8 -11.19 -1.67 15.09
C PRO A 8 -11.40 -0.30 14.44
N ASN A 9 -12.56 0.33 14.61
CA ASN A 9 -12.83 1.65 14.02
C ASN A 9 -12.04 2.76 14.74
N ILE A 10 -11.86 2.66 16.05
CA ILE A 10 -11.00 3.57 16.83
C ILE A 10 -9.56 3.48 16.35
N LEU A 11 -9.05 2.27 16.10
CA LEU A 11 -7.72 2.06 15.54
C LEU A 11 -7.60 2.70 14.15
N GLY A 12 -8.62 2.56 13.30
CA GLY A 12 -8.70 3.27 12.01
C GLY A 12 -8.62 4.79 12.15
N TYR A 13 -9.29 5.39 13.13
CA TYR A 13 -9.17 6.83 13.39
C TYR A 13 -7.78 7.25 13.85
N ILE A 14 -7.12 6.43 14.69
CA ILE A 14 -5.73 6.66 15.11
C ILE A 14 -4.81 6.64 13.89
N ARG A 15 -5.02 5.71 12.93
CA ARG A 15 -4.24 5.66 11.68
C ARG A 15 -4.41 6.92 10.83
N ILE A 16 -5.61 7.49 10.77
CA ILE A 16 -5.83 8.78 10.10
C ILE A 16 -5.00 9.89 10.76
N VAL A 17 -4.98 9.96 12.09
CA VAL A 17 -4.18 10.96 12.82
C VAL A 17 -2.69 10.74 12.58
N LEU A 18 -2.20 9.49 12.65
CA LEU A 18 -0.81 9.17 12.35
C LEU A 18 -0.43 9.53 10.92
N LEU A 19 -1.32 9.31 9.95
CA LEU A 19 -1.12 9.70 8.56
C LEU A 19 -0.99 11.23 8.44
N LEU A 20 -1.86 12.01 9.08
CA LEU A 20 -1.78 13.48 9.07
C LEU A 20 -0.46 13.98 9.66
N VAL A 21 -0.02 13.38 10.78
CA VAL A 21 1.29 13.66 11.38
C VAL A 21 2.41 13.29 10.40
N ALA A 22 2.33 12.13 9.75
CA ALA A 22 3.32 11.69 8.77
C ALA A 22 3.41 12.67 7.60
N CYS A 23 2.28 13.10 7.01
CA CYS A 23 2.26 14.04 5.87
C CYS A 23 2.77 15.43 6.30
N PHE A 24 2.52 15.88 7.54
CA PHE A 24 3.03 17.15 8.05
C PHE A 24 4.56 17.15 8.23
N PHE A 25 5.11 16.07 8.82
CA PHE A 25 6.56 15.96 9.07
C PHE A 25 7.35 15.44 7.86
N MET A 26 6.68 15.02 6.78
CA MET A 26 7.27 14.37 5.61
C MET A 26 8.42 15.16 4.96
N ARG A 27 8.37 16.49 5.04
CA ARG A 27 9.44 17.36 4.52
C ARG A 27 10.51 17.69 5.55
N SER A 28 10.16 17.71 6.83
CA SER A 28 11.01 18.24 7.90
C SER A 28 11.88 17.16 8.55
N SER A 29 11.30 15.99 8.81
CA SER A 29 11.94 14.94 9.64
C SER A 29 11.63 13.55 9.11
N CYS A 30 12.59 12.95 8.41
CA CYS A 30 12.47 11.58 7.88
C CYS A 30 12.16 10.55 8.98
N GLU A 31 12.80 10.67 10.15
CA GLU A 31 12.65 9.73 11.26
C GLU A 31 11.23 9.68 11.82
N ILE A 32 10.60 10.85 12.00
CA ILE A 32 9.23 10.95 12.52
C ILE A 32 8.26 10.34 11.51
N THR A 33 8.41 10.67 10.23
CA THR A 33 7.56 10.12 9.16
C THR A 33 7.70 8.61 9.05
N LEU A 34 8.91 8.07 9.12
CA LEU A 34 9.12 6.61 9.10
C LEU A 34 8.50 5.93 10.31
N LEU A 35 8.69 6.50 11.50
CA LEU A 35 8.13 5.95 12.73
C LEU A 35 6.59 5.93 12.66
N THR A 36 5.96 7.04 12.28
CA THR A 36 4.50 7.13 12.20
C THR A 36 3.92 6.27 11.08
N TYR A 37 4.62 6.15 9.94
CA TYR A 37 4.23 5.28 8.82
C TYR A 37 4.29 3.80 9.21
N VAL A 38 5.41 3.35 9.78
CA VAL A 38 5.56 1.96 10.25
C VAL A 38 4.57 1.64 11.36
N LEU A 39 4.35 2.58 12.29
CA LEU A 39 3.35 2.42 13.33
C LEU A 39 1.94 2.28 12.74
N SER A 40 1.60 3.07 11.70
CA SER A 40 0.33 2.95 10.98
C SER A 40 0.17 1.56 10.34
N CYS A 41 1.21 1.03 9.69
CA CYS A 41 1.20 -0.32 9.11
C CYS A 41 1.06 -1.44 10.16
N LEU A 42 1.60 -1.25 11.37
CA LEU A 42 1.41 -2.21 12.46
C LEU A 42 -0.02 -2.17 13.01
N LEU A 43 -0.62 -0.97 13.09
CA LEU A 43 -2.00 -0.81 13.55
C LEU A 43 -3.01 -1.40 12.56
N ASP A 44 -2.72 -1.38 11.26
CA ASP A 44 -3.48 -2.08 10.21
C ASP A 44 -3.62 -3.59 10.49
N ALA A 45 -2.50 -4.26 10.72
CA ALA A 45 -2.52 -5.69 11.04
C ALA A 45 -3.27 -5.96 12.36
N PHE A 46 -3.19 -5.03 13.31
CA PHE A 46 -3.83 -5.16 14.61
C PHE A 46 -5.34 -4.91 14.56
N ASP A 47 -5.83 -3.95 13.77
CA ASP A 47 -7.26 -3.68 13.63
C ASP A 47 -8.01 -4.87 12.99
N GLY A 48 -7.38 -5.51 12.00
CA GLY A 48 -7.90 -6.70 11.33
C GLY A 48 -7.88 -7.93 12.25
N TYR A 49 -6.87 -8.05 13.12
CA TYR A 49 -6.82 -9.08 14.15
C TYR A 49 -7.90 -8.86 15.22
N ALA A 50 -8.03 -7.63 15.72
CA ALA A 50 -9.03 -7.25 16.73
C ALA A 50 -10.47 -7.43 16.21
N ALA A 51 -10.74 -7.06 14.95
CA ALA A 51 -12.05 -7.24 14.33
C ALA A 51 -12.50 -8.70 14.30
N ARG A 52 -11.56 -9.63 14.01
CA ARG A 52 -11.82 -11.08 13.99
C ARG A 52 -11.96 -11.66 15.40
N SER A 53 -11.10 -11.25 16.33
CA SER A 53 -11.13 -11.74 17.70
C SER A 53 -12.36 -11.28 18.47
N LEU A 54 -12.88 -10.08 18.19
CA LEU A 54 -14.02 -9.49 18.88
C LEU A 54 -15.35 -9.66 18.14
N ASN A 55 -15.35 -10.31 16.96
CA ASN A 55 -16.51 -10.40 16.06
C ASN A 55 -17.16 -9.03 15.74
N GLN A 56 -16.34 -7.98 15.63
CA GLN A 56 -16.76 -6.59 15.36
C GLN A 56 -16.44 -6.16 13.92
N SER A 57 -16.50 -7.09 12.96
CA SER A 57 -16.28 -6.79 11.55
C SER A 57 -17.46 -6.02 10.96
N THR A 58 -17.21 -4.83 10.38
CA THR A 58 -18.25 -3.99 9.79
C THR A 58 -17.87 -3.58 8.37
N LYS A 59 -18.85 -3.41 7.49
CA LYS A 59 -18.63 -2.91 6.12
C LYS A 59 -18.01 -1.52 6.11
N PHE A 60 -18.41 -0.68 7.06
CA PHE A 60 -17.87 0.66 7.24
C PHE A 60 -16.38 0.63 7.62
N GLY A 61 -16.01 -0.17 8.63
CA GLY A 61 -14.62 -0.30 9.04
C GLY A 61 -13.71 -0.82 7.92
N ALA A 62 -14.17 -1.83 7.18
CA ALA A 62 -13.43 -2.34 6.01
C ALA A 62 -13.25 -1.27 4.91
N MET A 63 -14.27 -0.44 4.65
CA MET A 63 -14.16 0.65 3.68
C MET A 63 -13.22 1.76 4.17
N LEU A 64 -13.28 2.10 5.46
CA LEU A 64 -12.40 3.10 6.07
C LEU A 64 -10.93 2.68 5.99
N ASP A 65 -10.65 1.43 6.33
CA ASP A 65 -9.33 0.81 6.21
C ASP A 65 -8.76 0.94 4.78
N MET A 66 -9.53 0.51 3.78
CA MET A 66 -9.16 0.61 2.37
C MET A 66 -8.87 2.06 1.93
N ILE A 67 -9.64 3.04 2.40
CA ILE A 67 -9.43 4.46 2.07
C ILE A 67 -8.13 4.98 2.71
N VAL A 68 -7.91 4.68 3.99
CA VAL A 68 -6.72 5.16 4.73
C VAL A 68 -5.44 4.63 4.08
N ASP A 69 -5.42 3.36 3.66
CA ASP A 69 -4.31 2.78 2.92
C ASP A 69 -3.98 3.55 1.66
N ARG A 70 -4.98 3.84 0.81
CA ARG A 70 -4.76 4.58 -0.44
C ARG A 70 -4.29 6.00 -0.17
N CYS A 71 -4.89 6.68 0.81
CA CYS A 71 -4.44 8.02 1.22
C CYS A 71 -2.99 8.02 1.70
N SER A 72 -2.56 6.98 2.41
CA SER A 72 -1.18 6.85 2.89
C SER A 72 -0.17 6.73 1.75
N THR A 73 -0.42 5.83 0.79
CA THR A 73 0.42 5.66 -0.40
C THR A 73 0.41 6.93 -1.27
N MET A 74 -0.73 7.62 -1.38
CA MET A 74 -0.82 8.90 -2.12
C MET A 74 0.01 10.02 -1.50
N CYS A 75 -0.04 10.20 -0.17
CA CYS A 75 0.81 11.19 0.52
C CYS A 75 2.29 10.92 0.24
N LEU A 76 2.70 9.65 0.35
CA LEU A 76 4.08 9.24 0.11
C LEU A 76 4.51 9.50 -1.34
N LEU A 77 3.71 9.06 -2.32
CA LEU A 77 3.96 9.32 -3.75
C LEU A 77 3.97 10.83 -4.07
N GLY A 78 3.09 11.61 -3.47
CA GLY A 78 3.06 13.07 -3.60
C GLY A 78 4.36 13.73 -3.13
N CYS A 79 4.93 13.25 -2.04
CA CYS A 79 6.24 13.71 -1.57
C CYS A 79 7.39 13.24 -2.47
N LEU A 80 7.34 12.01 -2.99
CA LEU A 80 8.32 11.53 -3.98
C LEU A 80 8.31 12.36 -5.27
N ILE A 81 7.15 12.81 -5.74
CA ILE A 81 7.03 13.73 -6.88
C ILE A 81 7.80 15.03 -6.62
N TYR A 82 7.69 15.58 -5.40
CA TYR A 82 8.41 16.79 -5.02
C TYR A 82 9.94 16.57 -4.97
N PHE A 83 10.41 15.42 -4.47
CA PHE A 83 11.84 15.11 -4.38
C PHE A 83 12.48 14.71 -5.70
N TYR A 84 11.73 14.05 -6.59
CA TYR A 84 12.22 13.48 -7.84
C TYR A 84 11.42 14.01 -9.05
N PRO A 85 11.53 15.32 -9.37
CA PRO A 85 10.72 15.93 -10.43
C PRO A 85 10.94 15.30 -11.82
N SER A 86 12.13 14.73 -12.08
CA SER A 86 12.43 14.02 -13.33
C SER A 86 11.53 12.80 -13.59
N TYR A 87 11.02 12.16 -12.53
CA TYR A 87 10.15 10.98 -12.62
C TYR A 87 8.69 11.29 -12.28
N MET A 88 8.31 12.58 -12.21
CA MET A 88 6.98 13.04 -11.83
C MET A 88 5.86 12.37 -12.63
N PHE A 89 6.02 12.29 -13.96
CA PHE A 89 5.03 11.67 -14.83
C PHE A 89 4.77 10.20 -14.46
N PHE A 90 5.83 9.44 -14.14
CA PHE A 90 5.70 8.04 -13.74
C PHE A 90 4.93 7.91 -12.43
N PHE A 91 5.28 8.69 -11.40
CA PHE A 91 4.58 8.63 -10.11
C PHE A 91 3.11 9.09 -10.22
N GLN A 92 2.81 10.06 -11.08
CA GLN A 92 1.44 10.48 -11.36
C GLN A 92 0.61 9.37 -12.00
N VAL A 93 1.15 8.70 -13.03
CA VAL A 93 0.47 7.57 -13.69
C VAL A 93 0.23 6.45 -12.69
N VAL A 94 1.23 6.09 -11.89
CA VAL A 94 1.10 5.05 -10.86
C VAL A 94 0.02 5.41 -9.83
N MET A 95 -0.01 6.66 -9.36
CA MET A 95 -1.03 7.14 -8.43
C MET A 95 -2.45 7.05 -9.02
N ILE A 96 -2.62 7.45 -10.29
CA ILE A 96 -3.91 7.38 -10.99
C ILE A 96 -4.36 5.93 -11.14
N VAL A 97 -3.47 5.04 -11.60
CA VAL A 97 -3.79 3.62 -11.78
C VAL A 97 -4.15 2.95 -10.45
N ASP A 98 -3.43 3.28 -9.37
CA ASP A 98 -3.69 2.72 -8.04
C ASP A 98 -5.10 3.05 -7.53
N ILE A 99 -5.53 4.31 -7.71
CA ILE A 99 -6.86 4.81 -7.34
C ILE A 99 -7.93 4.22 -8.26
N ALA A 100 -7.76 4.36 -9.59
CA ALA A 100 -8.76 3.94 -10.57
C ALA A 100 -9.07 2.44 -10.48
N SER A 101 -8.03 1.60 -10.39
CA SER A 101 -8.18 0.15 -10.25
C SER A 101 -8.95 -0.24 -8.99
N HIS A 102 -8.72 0.47 -7.88
CA HIS A 102 -9.40 0.21 -6.62
C HIS A 102 -10.88 0.61 -6.68
N TRP A 103 -11.19 1.79 -7.23
CA TRP A 103 -12.58 2.22 -7.41
C TRP A 103 -13.37 1.26 -8.29
N LEU A 104 -12.77 0.81 -9.40
CA LEU A 104 -13.42 -0.13 -10.31
C LEU A 104 -13.61 -1.52 -9.68
N HIS A 105 -12.62 -1.99 -8.91
CA HIS A 105 -12.76 -3.21 -8.13
C HIS A 105 -13.88 -3.11 -7.07
N LEU A 106 -13.99 -1.98 -6.39
CA LEU A 106 -15.06 -1.75 -5.41
C LEU A 106 -16.43 -1.68 -6.10
N HIS A 107 -16.57 -0.92 -7.18
CA HIS A 107 -17.84 -0.81 -7.91
C HIS A 107 -18.30 -2.15 -8.51
N SER A 108 -17.38 -2.91 -9.11
CA SER A 108 -17.69 -4.26 -9.61
C SER A 108 -18.11 -5.21 -8.49
N SER A 109 -17.45 -5.17 -7.33
CA SER A 109 -17.83 -6.00 -6.17
C SER A 109 -19.22 -5.67 -5.64
N VAL A 110 -19.64 -4.39 -5.70
CA VAL A 110 -20.97 -3.94 -5.30
C VAL A 110 -22.03 -4.33 -6.33
N LEU A 111 -21.75 -4.15 -7.63
CA LEU A 111 -22.66 -4.47 -8.73
C LEU A 111 -22.93 -5.97 -8.85
N SER A 112 -21.94 -6.83 -8.56
CA SER A 112 -22.12 -8.28 -8.59
C SER A 112 -22.95 -8.85 -7.43
N GLY A 113 -23.34 -8.03 -6.44
CA GLY A 113 -24.30 -8.39 -5.38
C GLY A 113 -23.95 -9.60 -4.49
N SER A 114 -22.78 -10.21 -4.68
CA SER A 114 -22.43 -11.52 -4.12
C SER A 114 -21.46 -11.39 -2.95
N SER A 115 -21.83 -11.98 -1.82
CA SER A 115 -21.06 -12.02 -0.57
C SER A 115 -19.85 -12.97 -0.59
N SER A 116 -19.47 -13.54 -1.74
CA SER A 116 -18.29 -14.40 -1.85
C SER A 116 -17.67 -14.41 -3.26
N HIS A 117 -16.37 -14.15 -3.31
CA HIS A 117 -15.55 -13.75 -4.46
C HIS A 117 -15.19 -14.85 -5.49
N LYS A 118 -16.00 -15.92 -5.65
CA LYS A 118 -15.53 -17.16 -6.30
C LYS A 118 -15.89 -17.38 -7.78
N ILE A 119 -16.58 -16.46 -8.44
CA ILE A 119 -16.87 -16.59 -9.88
C ILE A 119 -16.59 -15.26 -10.58
N VAL A 120 -15.32 -14.85 -10.57
CA VAL A 120 -14.77 -14.11 -11.71
C VAL A 120 -14.57 -15.18 -12.77
N ASP A 121 -15.06 -14.99 -14.00
CA ASP A 121 -14.86 -15.95 -15.07
C ASP A 121 -13.34 -16.05 -15.35
N LEU A 122 -12.71 -17.10 -14.80
CA LEU A 122 -11.24 -17.30 -14.73
C LEU A 122 -10.61 -17.62 -16.10
N ASN A 123 -11.36 -17.41 -17.19
CA ASN A 123 -10.97 -17.74 -18.55
C ASN A 123 -10.21 -16.63 -19.28
N SER A 124 -10.13 -15.39 -18.76
CA SER A 124 -9.48 -14.32 -19.53
C SER A 124 -7.99 -14.16 -19.24
N ASN A 125 -7.48 -14.37 -18.01
CA ASN A 125 -6.05 -14.15 -17.69
C ASN A 125 -5.50 -14.99 -16.51
N GLN A 126 -4.51 -15.86 -16.77
CA GLN A 126 -3.85 -16.69 -15.74
C GLN A 126 -3.13 -15.87 -14.65
N PHE A 127 -2.60 -14.70 -15.00
CA PHE A 127 -1.90 -13.81 -14.06
C PHE A 127 -2.83 -13.22 -13.00
N LEU A 128 -4.05 -12.85 -13.40
CA LEU A 128 -5.06 -12.33 -12.48
C LEU A 128 -5.49 -13.42 -11.48
N ARG A 129 -5.61 -14.66 -11.97
CA ARG A 129 -5.89 -15.83 -11.12
C ARG A 129 -4.80 -16.04 -10.08
N LEU A 130 -3.53 -16.03 -10.46
CA LEU A 130 -2.42 -16.23 -9.52
C LEU A 130 -2.40 -15.14 -8.45
N TYR A 131 -2.64 -13.88 -8.84
CA TYR A 131 -2.65 -12.72 -7.96
C TYR A 131 -3.78 -12.78 -6.91
N TYR A 132 -5.01 -13.13 -7.30
CA TYR A 132 -6.15 -13.22 -6.37
C TYR A 132 -6.31 -14.57 -5.67
N THR A 133 -5.71 -15.66 -6.19
CA THR A 133 -5.81 -17.00 -5.57
C THR A 133 -4.84 -17.15 -4.41
N ASN A 134 -3.63 -16.61 -4.52
CA ASN A 134 -2.59 -16.80 -3.51
C ASN A 134 -2.43 -15.55 -2.63
N LYS A 135 -2.94 -15.63 -1.40
CA LYS A 135 -2.84 -14.55 -0.38
C LYS A 135 -1.40 -14.13 -0.09
N VAL A 136 -0.44 -15.06 -0.20
CA VAL A 136 0.98 -14.76 0.02
C VAL A 136 1.53 -13.88 -1.09
N VAL A 137 1.17 -14.16 -2.35
CA VAL A 137 1.59 -13.35 -3.51
C VAL A 137 1.00 -11.95 -3.42
N LEU A 138 -0.28 -11.85 -3.07
CA LEU A 138 -0.97 -10.56 -2.88
C LEU A 138 -0.28 -9.72 -1.79
N PHE A 139 -0.04 -10.32 -0.62
CA PHE A 139 0.61 -9.63 0.50
C PHE A 139 2.04 -9.20 0.16
N LEU A 140 2.83 -10.10 -0.46
CA LEU A 140 4.21 -9.81 -0.85
C LEU A 140 4.29 -8.67 -1.87
N MET A 141 3.39 -8.63 -2.86
CA MET A 141 3.36 -7.55 -3.84
C MET A 141 2.94 -6.21 -3.24
N CYS A 142 1.96 -6.19 -2.34
CA CYS A 142 1.57 -4.98 -1.64
C CYS A 142 2.69 -4.47 -0.72
N ALA A 143 3.23 -5.34 0.15
CA ALA A 143 4.31 -4.99 1.06
C ALA A 143 5.57 -4.54 0.30
N GLY A 144 5.92 -5.21 -0.81
CA GLY A 144 7.05 -4.84 -1.65
C GLY A 144 6.89 -3.48 -2.33
N ASN A 145 5.67 -3.14 -2.76
CA ASN A 145 5.34 -1.83 -3.34
C ASN A 145 5.47 -0.70 -2.30
N GLU A 146 4.91 -0.88 -1.10
CA GLU A 146 5.04 0.11 -0.04
C GLU A 146 6.50 0.28 0.40
N LEU A 147 7.20 -0.84 0.60
CA LEU A 147 8.62 -0.84 0.97
C LEU A 147 9.47 -0.09 -0.05
N PHE A 148 9.19 -0.24 -1.35
CA PHE A 148 9.91 0.46 -2.41
C PHE A 148 9.77 1.99 -2.31
N TYR A 149 8.55 2.50 -2.13
CA TYR A 149 8.33 3.94 -1.99
C TYR A 149 8.96 4.49 -0.71
N THR A 150 8.85 3.75 0.40
CA THR A 150 9.50 4.13 1.66
C THR A 150 11.03 4.13 1.52
N MET A 151 11.61 3.17 0.80
CA MET A 151 13.05 3.13 0.52
C MET A 151 13.51 4.32 -0.33
N LEU A 152 12.77 4.67 -1.38
CA LEU A 152 13.05 5.87 -2.18
C LEU A 152 12.98 7.14 -1.34
N TYR A 153 11.98 7.24 -0.46
CA TYR A 153 11.85 8.35 0.49
C TYR A 153 13.06 8.48 1.43
N VAL A 154 13.49 7.37 2.06
CA VAL A 154 14.67 7.34 2.94
C VAL A 154 15.93 7.73 2.19
N SER A 155 16.08 7.24 0.97
CA SER A 155 17.26 7.48 0.13
C SER A 155 17.44 8.96 -0.23
N HIS A 156 16.37 9.75 -0.23
CA HIS A 156 16.47 11.19 -0.46
C HIS A 156 17.17 11.91 0.71
N PHE A 157 16.86 11.54 1.96
CA PHE A 157 17.40 12.20 3.15
C PHE A 157 18.79 11.71 3.56
N TYR A 158 19.13 10.45 3.29
CA TYR A 158 20.41 9.86 3.69
C TYR A 158 21.24 9.39 2.48
N PRO A 159 21.84 10.31 1.69
CA PRO A 159 22.77 9.97 0.63
C PRO A 159 24.13 9.55 1.23
N GLY A 160 24.24 8.31 1.73
CA GLY A 160 25.52 7.71 2.11
C GLY A 160 25.45 6.61 3.18
N PRO A 161 26.51 5.78 3.33
CA PRO A 161 26.57 4.76 4.36
C PRO A 161 26.99 5.41 5.69
N LYS A 162 26.07 6.06 6.39
CA LYS A 162 26.33 6.57 7.75
C LYS A 162 25.43 5.87 8.76
N ARG A 163 26.11 5.20 9.69
CA ARG A 163 25.60 4.46 10.84
C ARG A 163 24.56 5.29 11.58
N PHE A 164 23.28 4.88 11.62
CA PHE A 164 22.42 5.10 12.79
C PHE A 164 21.20 4.15 12.88
N PHE A 165 21.09 3.56 14.08
CA PHE A 165 19.91 3.22 14.91
C PHE A 165 18.85 2.15 14.57
N ILE A 166 18.91 1.38 13.48
CA ILE A 166 18.10 0.15 13.36
C ILE A 166 19.03 -1.03 13.04
N ARG A 167 19.81 -1.45 14.04
CA ARG A 167 20.79 -2.55 13.89
C ARG A 167 20.17 -3.95 13.90
N SER A 168 18.88 -4.10 14.24
CA SER A 168 18.24 -5.43 14.27
C SER A 168 17.37 -5.77 13.04
N LEU A 169 16.87 -4.77 12.28
CA LEU A 169 15.96 -5.03 11.16
C LEU A 169 16.62 -4.96 9.77
N LEU A 170 17.87 -4.47 9.68
CA LEU A 170 18.59 -4.22 8.42
C LEU A 170 19.95 -4.91 8.41
N LEU A 171 19.99 -6.22 8.62
CA LEU A 171 21.23 -7.01 8.65
C LEU A 171 21.93 -7.21 7.30
N ASP A 172 21.58 -6.45 6.24
CA ASP A 172 22.28 -6.54 4.95
C ASP A 172 22.37 -5.19 4.18
N TRP A 173 22.44 -4.07 4.91
CA TRP A 173 22.51 -2.73 4.31
C TRP A 173 23.75 -2.51 3.41
N ASN A 174 24.89 -3.15 3.71
CA ASN A 174 26.12 -2.99 2.93
C ASN A 174 26.12 -3.81 1.62
N SER A 175 25.38 -4.91 1.56
CA SER A 175 25.25 -5.76 0.36
C SER A 175 24.25 -5.18 -0.64
N CYS A 176 23.24 -4.44 -0.15
CA CYS A 176 22.14 -3.86 -0.91
C CYS A 176 22.57 -2.67 -1.79
N TRP A 177 23.54 -1.87 -1.35
CA TRP A 177 23.94 -0.64 -2.04
C TRP A 177 24.66 -0.89 -3.38
N LYS A 178 25.46 -1.97 -3.47
CA LYS A 178 26.07 -2.45 -4.73
C LYS A 178 25.09 -3.22 -5.63
N ARG A 179 23.93 -3.59 -5.08
CA ARG A 179 22.80 -4.30 -5.72
C ARG A 179 21.61 -3.36 -6.03
N SER A 180 21.82 -2.06 -5.90
CA SER A 180 20.81 -1.01 -6.00
C SER A 180 20.14 -0.95 -7.38
N GLY A 181 20.84 -1.29 -8.46
CA GLY A 181 20.23 -1.44 -9.78
C GLY A 181 19.24 -2.61 -9.87
N LEU A 182 19.57 -3.75 -9.24
CA LEU A 182 18.74 -4.96 -9.30
C LEU A 182 17.50 -4.85 -8.41
N ILE A 183 17.63 -4.24 -7.22
CA ILE A 183 16.52 -4.06 -6.28
C ILE A 183 15.58 -2.95 -6.77
N HIS A 184 16.11 -1.84 -7.30
CA HIS A 184 15.27 -0.88 -8.01
C HIS A 184 14.59 -1.53 -9.21
N SER A 185 15.29 -2.34 -10.01
CA SER A 185 14.70 -3.01 -11.17
C SER A 185 13.63 -4.06 -10.78
N LEU A 186 13.86 -4.85 -9.73
CA LEU A 186 12.92 -5.87 -9.22
C LEU A 186 11.71 -5.22 -8.56
N CYS A 187 11.90 -4.20 -7.72
CA CYS A 187 10.79 -3.46 -7.13
C CYS A 187 10.03 -2.65 -8.17
N PHE A 188 10.72 -2.03 -9.14
CA PHE A 188 10.08 -1.39 -10.29
C PHE A 188 9.28 -2.40 -11.09
N HIS A 189 9.82 -3.60 -11.36
CA HIS A 189 9.09 -4.70 -11.99
C HIS A 189 7.88 -5.13 -11.17
N CYS A 190 7.99 -5.22 -9.83
CA CYS A 190 6.85 -5.51 -8.96
C CYS A 190 5.80 -4.40 -8.97
N VAL A 191 6.20 -3.13 -9.00
CA VAL A 191 5.29 -1.96 -9.10
C VAL A 191 4.60 -1.97 -10.46
N THR A 192 5.35 -2.09 -11.55
CA THR A 192 4.77 -2.20 -12.89
C THR A 192 3.90 -3.43 -13.01
N PHE A 193 4.29 -4.58 -12.46
CA PHE A 193 3.49 -5.80 -12.53
C PHE A 193 2.21 -5.66 -11.71
N LYS A 194 2.25 -5.10 -10.50
CA LYS A 194 1.05 -4.77 -9.70
C LYS A 194 0.14 -3.78 -10.43
N ASN A 195 0.70 -2.77 -11.09
CA ASN A 195 -0.08 -1.77 -11.81
C ASN A 195 -0.62 -2.30 -13.15
N ILE A 196 0.10 -3.18 -13.83
CA ILE A 196 -0.32 -3.86 -15.07
C ILE A 196 -1.40 -4.90 -14.75
N THR A 197 -1.27 -5.68 -13.68
CA THR A 197 -2.35 -6.61 -13.26
C THR A 197 -3.60 -5.84 -12.84
N LYS A 198 -3.44 -4.69 -12.18
CA LYS A 198 -4.52 -3.75 -11.92
C LYS A 198 -5.17 -3.23 -13.20
N LEU A 199 -4.37 -2.79 -14.18
CA LEU A 199 -4.85 -2.32 -15.50
C LEU A 199 -5.62 -3.41 -16.26
N GLY A 200 -5.08 -4.63 -16.32
CA GLY A 200 -5.76 -5.78 -16.93
C GLY A 200 -7.05 -6.18 -16.21
N CYS A 201 -7.13 -5.96 -14.89
CA CYS A 201 -8.38 -6.11 -14.14
C CYS A 201 -9.42 -5.06 -14.56
N THR A 202 -8.98 -3.83 -14.81
CA THR A 202 -9.81 -2.73 -15.32
C THR A 202 -10.41 -3.05 -16.69
N GLU A 203 -9.61 -3.53 -17.64
CA GLU A 203 -10.09 -3.91 -18.98
C GLU A 203 -11.12 -5.03 -18.91
N VAL A 204 -10.91 -6.04 -18.07
CA VAL A 204 -11.84 -7.16 -17.91
C VAL A 204 -13.16 -6.72 -17.25
N GLN A 205 -13.17 -5.66 -16.44
CA GLN A 205 -14.37 -5.15 -15.78
C GLN A 205 -15.14 -4.09 -16.59
N VAL A 206 -14.49 -3.39 -17.52
CA VAL A 206 -15.12 -2.39 -18.40
C VAL A 206 -15.76 -3.01 -19.65
N VAL A 207 -15.42 -4.26 -19.99
CA VAL A 207 -16.01 -5.02 -21.12
C VAL A 207 -17.34 -5.70 -20.74
N LEU A 208 -18.06 -5.19 -19.73
CA LEU A 208 -19.44 -5.57 -19.40
C LEU A 208 -20.40 -4.43 -19.71
#